data_AF-A0A554UQ12-F1
#
_entry.id   AF-A0A554UQ12-F1
#
_cell.length_a   1.000
_cell.length_b   1.000
_cell.length_c   1.000
_cell.angle_alpha   90.00
_cell.angle_beta   90.00
_cell.angle_gamma   90.00
#
_symmetry.space_group_name_H-M   'P 1'
#
loop_
_entity.id
_entity.type
_entity.pdbx_description
1 polymer ?
#
loop_
_entity_poly.entity_id
_entity_poly.type
_entity_poly.pdbx_seq_one_letter_code
_entity_poly.pdbx_strand_id
1 'polypeptide(L)'
;MTLLTFHPGRLGDLRPPVAGLPPHLSDTHWLLNNAIEHDVVTIDPAYADDQPTFGVKFEDGWRHEGELWIVYAAVPPMVTTDVQTDYPDDFDDLDEHAQQTFPSSLPAPSDRAACLEWLVAEFNTLHARTLDLAAKLIATAG
;
A
#
# COMPACT_ATOMS: atom_id res chain seq x y z
N MET A 1 -1.26 -9.72 -14.99
CA MET A 1 0.07 -9.99 -14.43
C MET A 1 0.04 -9.52 -12.99
N THR A 2 0.62 -10.29 -12.07
CA THR A 2 0.55 -10.03 -10.63
C THR A 2 1.96 -9.71 -10.16
N LEU A 3 2.15 -8.59 -9.47
CA LEU A 3 3.45 -8.19 -8.93
C LEU A 3 3.68 -8.79 -7.53
N LEU A 4 2.65 -8.74 -6.68
CA LEU A 4 2.69 -9.22 -5.30
C LEU A 4 1.66 -10.33 -5.07
N THR A 5 2.05 -11.37 -4.34
CA THR A 5 1.16 -12.46 -3.91
C THR A 5 1.12 -12.55 -2.38
N PHE A 6 -0.08 -12.56 -1.80
CA PHE A 6 -0.32 -12.76 -0.38
C PHE A 6 -0.54 -14.25 -0.05
N HIS A 7 0.13 -14.74 0.99
CA HIS A 7 0.05 -16.12 1.48
C HIS A 7 -0.63 -16.16 2.86
N PRO A 8 -1.97 -16.24 2.93
CA PRO A 8 -2.69 -16.15 4.21
C PRO A 8 -2.31 -17.26 5.20
N GLY A 9 -1.90 -18.43 4.70
CA GLY A 9 -1.41 -19.53 5.53
C GLY A 9 -0.10 -19.25 6.28
N ARG A 10 0.61 -18.16 5.94
CA ARG A 10 1.88 -17.73 6.56
C ARG A 10 1.72 -16.56 7.51
N LEU A 11 0.49 -16.09 7.78
CA LEU A 11 0.26 -14.92 8.64
C LEU A 11 0.87 -15.08 10.05
N GLY A 12 1.00 -16.32 10.54
CA GLY A 12 1.65 -16.64 11.82
C GLY A 12 3.17 -16.39 11.85
N ASP A 13 3.81 -16.20 10.70
CA ASP A 13 5.25 -15.94 10.58
C ASP A 13 5.58 -14.44 10.77
N LEU A 14 4.57 -13.56 10.75
CA LEU A 14 4.74 -12.14 11.06
C LEU A 14 5.21 -11.94 12.50
N ARG A 15 6.28 -11.18 12.65
CA ARG A 15 6.76 -10.77 13.97
C ARG A 15 5.92 -9.58 14.45
N PRO A 16 5.82 -9.27 15.75
CA PRO A 16 5.27 -7.99 16.20
C PRO A 16 6.27 -6.85 15.93
N PRO A 17 5.81 -5.59 15.84
CA PRO A 17 6.72 -4.45 15.75
C PRO A 17 7.63 -4.41 16.98
N VAL A 18 8.89 -4.01 16.79
CA VAL A 18 9.82 -3.82 17.91
C VAL A 18 9.25 -2.71 18.79
N ALA A 19 9.15 -2.97 20.10
CA ALA A 19 8.61 -2.01 21.05
C ALA A 19 9.39 -0.69 21.00
N GLY A 20 8.67 0.44 20.88
CA GLY A 20 9.26 1.79 20.92
C GLY A 20 9.35 2.52 19.57
N LEU A 21 8.75 2.01 18.49
CA LEU A 21 8.60 2.79 17.25
C LEU A 21 7.63 3.98 17.46
N PRO A 22 7.92 5.17 16.91
CA PRO A 22 6.99 6.30 16.95
C PRO A 22 5.65 5.94 16.29
N PRO A 23 4.49 6.38 16.84
CA PRO A 23 3.15 5.97 16.37
C PRO A 23 2.86 6.23 14.88
N HIS A 24 3.52 7.25 14.30
CA HIS A 24 3.39 7.64 12.90
C HIS A 24 4.34 6.87 11.96
N LEU A 25 5.30 6.13 12.51
CA LEU A 25 6.24 5.27 11.77
C LEU A 25 5.91 3.77 11.96
N SER A 26 4.97 3.41 12.84
CA SER A 26 4.91 2.06 13.41
C SER A 26 3.95 1.06 12.75
N ASP A 27 2.89 1.47 12.04
CA ASP A 27 1.78 0.51 11.85
C ASP A 27 1.65 -0.08 10.44
N THR A 28 2.09 0.59 9.36
CA THR A 28 1.79 0.08 8.00
C THR A 28 2.99 -0.09 7.08
N HIS A 29 3.99 0.81 7.12
CA HIS A 29 5.28 0.56 6.46
C HIS A 29 5.99 -0.67 7.04
N TRP A 30 5.88 -0.86 8.36
CA TRP A 30 6.41 -2.03 9.02
C TRP A 30 5.66 -3.30 8.61
N LEU A 31 4.32 -3.27 8.50
CA LEU A 31 3.54 -4.48 8.21
C LEU A 31 3.85 -5.04 6.81
N LEU A 32 3.91 -4.20 5.77
CA LEU A 32 4.26 -4.65 4.42
C LEU A 32 5.70 -5.14 4.35
N ASN A 33 6.65 -4.40 4.91
CA ASN A 33 8.06 -4.80 4.90
C ASN A 33 8.28 -6.10 5.68
N ASN A 34 7.62 -6.26 6.83
CA ASN A 34 7.70 -7.48 7.62
C ASN A 34 7.06 -8.67 6.89
N ALA A 35 5.96 -8.45 6.16
CA ALA A 35 5.32 -9.48 5.36
C ALA A 35 6.21 -9.93 4.19
N ILE A 36 6.95 -9.02 3.56
CA ILE A 36 7.93 -9.35 2.51
C ILE A 36 9.12 -10.10 3.11
N GLU A 37 9.68 -9.62 4.22
CA GLU A 37 10.84 -10.25 4.90
C GLU A 37 10.56 -11.70 5.34
N HIS A 38 9.31 -12.02 5.67
CA HIS A 38 8.89 -13.34 6.14
C HIS A 38 8.13 -14.16 5.08
N ASP A 39 8.21 -13.78 3.81
CA ASP A 39 7.55 -14.46 2.68
C ASP A 39 6.02 -14.67 2.86
N VAL A 40 5.39 -13.82 3.68
CA VAL A 40 3.93 -13.72 3.81
C VAL A 40 3.37 -13.00 2.59
N VAL A 41 4.13 -12.05 2.05
CA VAL A 41 3.93 -11.46 0.73
C VAL A 41 5.19 -11.74 -0.10
N THR A 42 5.03 -12.28 -1.31
CA THR A 42 6.15 -12.55 -2.22
C THR A 42 6.04 -11.73 -3.50
N ILE A 43 7.17 -11.28 -4.02
CA ILE A 43 7.28 -10.62 -5.31
C ILE A 43 7.34 -11.70 -6.41
N ASP A 44 6.60 -11.52 -7.50
CA ASP A 44 6.69 -12.42 -8.66
C ASP A 44 8.13 -12.38 -9.23
N PRO A 45 8.79 -13.54 -9.39
CA PRO A 45 10.17 -13.63 -9.90
C PRO A 45 10.41 -12.89 -11.21
N ALA A 46 9.38 -12.70 -12.04
CA ALA A 46 9.49 -11.95 -13.29
C ALA A 46 9.90 -10.47 -13.09
N TYR A 47 9.75 -9.93 -11.88
CA TYR A 47 10.06 -8.54 -11.53
C TYR A 47 11.06 -8.40 -10.38
N ALA A 48 11.59 -9.52 -9.86
CA ALA A 48 12.51 -9.50 -8.74
C ALA A 48 13.82 -8.77 -9.09
N ASP A 49 14.27 -8.89 -10.34
CA ASP A 49 15.48 -8.23 -10.85
C ASP A 49 15.30 -6.71 -11.03
N ASP A 50 14.07 -6.22 -11.14
CA ASP A 50 13.75 -4.79 -11.28
C ASP A 50 13.84 -4.02 -9.93
N GLN A 51 14.09 -4.75 -8.84
CA GLN A 51 14.22 -4.25 -7.46
C GLN A 51 13.16 -3.21 -7.09
N PRO A 52 11.85 -3.51 -7.27
CA PRO A 52 10.81 -2.57 -6.92
C PRO A 52 10.82 -2.32 -5.41
N THR A 53 10.80 -1.04 -5.03
CA THR A 53 10.55 -0.64 -3.64
C THR A 53 9.10 -0.20 -3.50
N PHE A 54 8.44 -0.70 -2.46
CA PHE A 54 7.05 -0.42 -2.13
C PHE A 54 6.96 0.45 -0.88
N GLY A 55 6.01 1.38 -0.85
CA GLY A 55 5.65 2.00 0.41
C GLY A 55 4.27 2.62 0.40
N VAL A 56 3.81 2.91 1.61
CA VAL A 56 2.45 3.35 1.90
C VAL A 56 2.47 4.36 3.02
N LYS A 57 2.14 5.59 2.70
CA LYS A 57 2.01 6.69 3.65
C LYS A 57 0.52 6.93 3.88
N PHE A 58 0.03 6.76 5.10
CA PHE A 58 -1.28 7.26 5.48
C PHE A 58 -1.11 8.72 5.86
N GLU A 59 -1.90 9.61 5.25
CA GLU A 59 -1.76 11.05 5.44
C GLU A 59 -2.16 11.45 6.86
N ASP A 60 -3.13 10.72 7.41
CA ASP A 60 -3.75 11.01 8.69
C ASP A 60 -3.67 9.83 9.66
N GLY A 61 -3.47 10.14 10.95
CA GLY A 61 -3.53 9.15 12.05
C GLY A 61 -4.88 8.43 12.16
N TRP A 62 -5.86 8.91 11.40
CA TRP A 62 -7.26 8.48 11.32
C TRP A 62 -7.49 7.43 10.24
N ARG A 63 -6.46 7.12 9.41
CA ARG A 63 -6.48 6.01 8.43
C ARG A 63 -7.60 6.18 7.40
N HIS A 64 -7.80 7.42 6.96
CA HIS A 64 -8.86 7.82 6.04
C HIS A 64 -8.36 8.04 4.61
N GLU A 65 -7.09 8.40 4.47
CA GLU A 65 -6.39 8.57 3.20
C GLU A 65 -5.02 7.90 3.23
N GLY A 66 -4.59 7.39 2.08
CA GLY A 66 -3.28 6.78 1.91
C GLY A 66 -2.70 7.02 0.52
N GLU A 67 -1.42 7.36 0.49
CA GLU A 67 -0.59 7.42 -0.70
C GLU A 67 0.20 6.10 -0.82
N LEU A 68 0.02 5.39 -1.94
CA LEU A 68 0.81 4.21 -2.27
C LEU A 68 1.81 4.55 -3.38
N TRP A 69 3.03 4.02 -3.26
CA TRP A 69 4.08 4.25 -4.25
C TRP A 69 4.86 2.99 -4.60
N ILE A 70 5.22 2.87 -5.89
CA ILE A 70 6.17 1.88 -6.39
C ILE A 70 7.32 2.60 -7.10
N VAL A 71 8.55 2.28 -6.71
CA VAL A 71 9.77 2.77 -7.36
C VAL A 71 10.46 1.60 -8.04
N TYR A 72 10.57 1.62 -9.37
CA TYR A 72 11.36 0.66 -10.14
C TYR A 72 12.78 1.22 -10.35
N ALA A 73 13.81 0.46 -9.99
CA ALA A 73 15.20 0.90 -10.14
C ALA A 73 15.57 1.18 -11.61
N ALA A 74 14.91 0.49 -12.55
CA ALA A 74 15.15 0.61 -13.98
C ALA A 74 14.43 1.80 -14.65
N VAL A 75 13.44 2.44 -13.99
CA VAL A 75 12.60 3.49 -14.60
C VAL A 75 12.38 4.66 -13.64
N PRO A 76 13.04 5.81 -13.83
CA PRO A 76 12.75 7.02 -13.06
C PRO A 76 11.61 7.85 -13.69
N PRO A 77 10.74 8.52 -12.90
CA PRO A 77 10.61 8.47 -11.44
C PRO A 77 9.32 7.76 -10.98
N MET A 78 9.36 7.26 -9.74
CA MET A 78 8.26 6.92 -8.83
C MET A 78 6.83 6.99 -9.40
N VAL A 79 6.11 5.86 -9.42
CA VAL A 79 4.67 5.87 -9.71
C VAL A 79 3.92 5.91 -8.39
N THR A 80 3.10 6.94 -8.21
CA THR A 80 2.23 7.11 -7.05
C THR A 80 0.76 6.97 -7.45
N THR A 81 -0.06 6.55 -6.51
CA THR A 81 -1.51 6.73 -6.57
C THR A 81 -2.00 7.15 -5.20
N ASP A 82 -2.94 8.08 -5.20
CA ASP A 82 -3.69 8.45 -4.01
C ASP A 82 -4.88 7.51 -3.91
N VAL A 83 -5.11 6.95 -2.72
CA VAL A 83 -6.35 6.25 -2.36
C VAL A 83 -7.07 7.11 -1.35
N GLN A 84 -8.16 7.71 -1.80
CA GLN A 84 -9.01 8.56 -0.98
C GLN A 84 -10.30 7.83 -0.62
N THR A 85 -10.78 8.08 0.59
CA THR A 85 -12.15 7.75 0.96
C THR A 85 -13.06 8.88 0.47
N ASP A 86 -14.19 8.53 -0.15
CA ASP A 86 -15.17 9.50 -0.64
C ASP A 86 -15.98 10.06 0.55
N TYR A 87 -15.47 11.16 1.13
CA TYR A 87 -16.14 11.89 2.20
C TYR A 87 -17.02 13.02 1.65
N PRO A 88 -18.06 13.43 2.40
CA PRO A 88 -18.81 14.63 2.06
C PRO A 88 -17.90 15.87 2.14
N ASP A 89 -18.19 16.88 1.31
CA ASP A 89 -17.37 18.09 1.16
C ASP A 89 -17.16 18.88 2.48
N ASP A 90 -18.00 18.65 3.49
CA ASP A 90 -17.96 19.29 4.81
C ASP A 90 -17.23 18.45 5.88
N PHE A 91 -16.59 17.34 5.50
CA PHE A 91 -15.90 16.45 6.43
C PHE A 91 -14.78 17.16 7.22
N ASP A 92 -14.01 18.02 6.55
CA ASP A 92 -12.92 18.79 7.18
C ASP A 92 -13.44 19.89 8.13
N ASP A 93 -14.73 20.24 8.04
CA ASP A 93 -15.38 21.19 8.94
C ASP A 93 -15.89 20.52 10.23
N LEU A 94 -15.87 19.18 10.30
CA LEU A 94 -16.27 18.41 11.48
C LEU A 94 -15.20 18.44 12.57
N ASP A 95 -15.62 18.28 13.83
CA ASP A 95 -14.68 18.06 14.91
C ASP A 95 -14.07 16.64 14.87
N GLU A 96 -12.93 16.49 15.56
CA GLU A 96 -12.18 15.25 15.65
C GLU A 96 -13.05 14.05 16.07
N HIS A 97 -14.00 14.25 16.98
CA HIS A 97 -14.87 13.16 17.44
C HIS A 97 -15.89 12.74 16.37
N ALA A 98 -16.51 13.71 15.69
CA ALA A 98 -17.45 13.48 14.61
C ALA A 98 -16.78 12.79 13.41
N GLN A 99 -15.55 13.17 13.06
CA GLN A 99 -14.77 12.50 12.01
C GLN A 99 -14.54 11.01 12.32
N GLN A 100 -14.27 10.61 13.57
CA GLN A 100 -14.12 9.18 13.95
C GLN A 100 -15.38 8.35 13.76
N THR A 101 -16.54 8.97 13.65
CA THR A 101 -17.80 8.24 13.47
C THR A 101 -17.99 7.76 12.04
N PHE A 102 -17.23 8.31 11.08
CA PHE A 102 -17.30 7.89 9.70
C PHE A 102 -16.51 6.59 9.49
N PRO A 103 -17.06 5.63 8.71
CA PRO A 103 -16.34 4.42 8.39
C PRO A 103 -15.08 4.77 7.57
N SER A 104 -13.94 4.22 7.96
CA SER A 104 -12.77 4.20 7.08
C SER A 104 -13.02 3.21 5.95
N SER A 105 -12.66 3.58 4.72
CA SER A 105 -12.61 2.64 3.60
C SER A 105 -11.41 1.68 3.67
N LEU A 106 -10.47 1.96 4.57
CA LEU A 106 -9.21 1.24 4.74
C LEU A 106 -9.34 0.20 5.88
N PRO A 107 -8.83 -1.02 5.69
CA PRO A 107 -8.79 -2.00 6.78
C PRO A 107 -7.96 -1.51 7.97
N ALA A 108 -8.41 -1.81 9.18
CA ALA A 108 -7.64 -1.50 10.38
C ALA A 108 -6.32 -2.31 10.41
N PRO A 109 -5.16 -1.69 10.68
CA PRO A 109 -3.87 -2.39 10.86
C PRO A 109 -3.87 -3.51 11.91
N SER A 110 -4.78 -3.45 12.89
CA SER A 110 -4.99 -4.53 13.86
C SER A 110 -5.51 -5.81 13.21
N ASP A 111 -6.25 -5.68 12.11
CA ASP A 111 -6.63 -6.78 11.23
C ASP A 111 -5.57 -6.93 10.12
N ARG A 112 -4.46 -7.57 10.49
CA ARG A 112 -3.30 -7.74 9.61
C ARG A 112 -3.64 -8.44 8.31
N ALA A 113 -4.59 -9.39 8.34
CA ALA A 113 -4.98 -10.14 7.16
C ALA A 113 -5.72 -9.24 6.16
N ALA A 114 -6.76 -8.55 6.63
CA ALA A 114 -7.52 -7.62 5.78
C ALA A 114 -6.63 -6.48 5.25
N CYS A 115 -5.71 -5.97 6.08
CA CYS A 115 -4.77 -4.93 5.67
C CYS A 115 -3.79 -5.41 4.59
N LEU A 116 -3.16 -6.58 4.75
CA LEU A 116 -2.24 -7.13 3.75
C LEU A 116 -2.95 -7.49 2.43
N GLU A 117 -4.17 -8.02 2.51
CA GLU A 117 -4.98 -8.32 1.33
C GLU A 117 -5.29 -7.04 0.54
N TRP A 118 -5.72 -5.98 1.21
CA TRP A 118 -5.96 -4.68 0.59
C TRP A 118 -4.69 -4.08 -0.02
N LEU A 119 -3.57 -4.06 0.74
CA LEU A 119 -2.28 -3.54 0.26
C LEU A 119 -1.83 -4.24 -1.04
N VAL A 120 -1.90 -5.57 -1.07
CA VAL A 120 -1.50 -6.36 -2.24
C VAL A 120 -2.40 -6.07 -3.44
N ALA A 121 -3.71 -5.92 -3.23
CA ALA A 121 -4.64 -5.57 -4.30
C ALA A 121 -4.35 -4.18 -4.91
N GLU A 122 -4.10 -3.17 -4.07
CA GLU A 122 -3.81 -1.81 -4.53
C GLU A 122 -2.47 -1.71 -5.27
N PHE A 123 -1.40 -2.35 -4.78
CA PHE A 123 -0.11 -2.35 -5.49
C PHE A 123 -0.19 -3.06 -6.84
N ASN A 124 -0.92 -4.17 -6.93
CA ASN A 124 -1.12 -4.86 -8.20
C ASN A 124 -1.92 -3.99 -9.20
N THR A 125 -2.90 -3.23 -8.71
CA THR A 125 -3.65 -2.27 -9.53
C THR A 125 -2.76 -1.13 -10.02
N LEU A 126 -1.93 -0.55 -9.14
CA LEU A 126 -0.97 0.50 -9.48
C LEU A 126 0.06 0.02 -10.52
N HIS A 127 0.58 -1.19 -10.35
CA HIS A 127 1.48 -1.81 -11.32
C HIS A 127 0.82 -1.97 -12.70
N ALA A 128 -0.40 -2.49 -12.76
CA ALA A 128 -1.12 -2.66 -14.02
C ALA A 128 -1.36 -1.32 -14.75
N ARG A 129 -1.74 -0.27 -14.01
CA ARG A 129 -1.92 1.10 -14.57
C ARG A 129 -0.61 1.65 -15.11
N THR A 130 0.51 1.40 -14.43
CA THR A 130 1.85 1.80 -14.89
C THR A 130 2.21 1.16 -16.22
N LEU A 131 1.99 -0.16 -16.34
CA LEU A 131 2.28 -0.89 -17.57
C LEU A 131 1.44 -0.40 -18.75
N ASP A 132 0.15 -0.13 -18.52
CA ASP A 132 -0.75 0.42 -19.54
C ASP A 132 -0.28 1.81 -20.02
N LEU A 133 0.14 2.68 -19.09
CA LEU A 133 0.70 3.99 -19.44
C LEU A 133 1.99 3.86 -20.26
N ALA A 134 2.92 3.01 -19.83
CA ALA A 134 4.18 2.78 -20.55
C ALA A 134 3.94 2.24 -21.97
N ALA A 135 3.03 1.29 -22.13
CA ALA A 135 2.66 0.75 -23.44
C ALA A 135 2.06 1.81 -24.36
N LYS A 136 1.20 2.69 -23.83
CA LYS A 136 0.62 3.81 -24.59
C LYS A 136 1.69 4.78 -25.07
N LEU A 137 2.65 5.14 -24.22
CA LEU A 137 3.73 6.06 -24.57
C LEU A 137 4.65 5.50 -25.67
N ILE A 138 4.92 4.19 -25.67
CA ILE A 138 5.68 3.54 -26.73
C ILE A 138 4.89 3.56 -28.05
N ALA A 139 3.59 3.32 -28.00
CA ALA A 139 2.74 3.28 -29.20
C ALA A 139 2.55 4.65 -29.87
N THR A 140 2.61 5.76 -29.14
CA THR A 140 2.56 7.12 -29.72
C THR A 140 3.91 7.64 -30.20
N ALA A 141 5.01 6.95 -29.89
CA ALA A 141 6.37 7.33 -30.30
C ALA A 141 6.86 6.62 -31.59
N GLY A 142 6.12 5.63 -32.09
CA GLY A 142 6.40 4.89 -33.32
C GLY A 142 5.40 5.19 -34.43
#